data_AF-A0A2N2FEC7-F1
#
_entry.id   AF-A0A2N2FEC7-F1
#
_cell.length_a   1.000
_cell.length_b   1.000
_cell.length_c   1.000
_cell.angle_alpha   90.00
_cell.angle_beta   90.00
_cell.angle_gamma   90.00
#
_symmetry.space_group_name_H-M   'P 1'
#
loop_
_entity.id
_entity.type
_entity.pdbx_description
1 polymer ?
#
loop_
_entity_poly.entity_id
_entity_poly.type
_entity_poly.pdbx_seq_one_letter_code
_entity_poly.pdbx_strand_id
1 'polypeptide(L)'
;MALPSAAVRQPQPSRTTRITGAGRDSAFDMLLRGVYTLWRSSFSALKPELNVKEESGILIVTGKVTNRGSAEMKNVEIRLKADGCQPEKELKNQRFDALIAGSAKETDEWRIKKGEGECRFTLEAIADSPIPDLQYAAVQTVDAPSLMIKPGKATLTKGTQLPFKALYQGREISDVVWSVKQGSTGGSIAADGLYKPPEGGGTFTILARGKTDPKLSAEAVVVIPGIFLETTITIGEPNALLPFTVKVTHPPDQPVFRWDFGDGAVIEKTDQKTVTHAYAKGDYQITVTMTDAKTGAVIDKATGSVKIEKDDKAANVSRQYCYNNKTRIEREYGYYKKDGKEMLHGKYMTYHCSNGQLAFRGQYRDDQPVGLAESFDEDGKPTNITDNEAKTVVRYDYYDSRQLKSVVRTRDGKKHGLQESYYPSGRKMNENGYEADQQSGKYAAWWENGNQASTGFYKLIRHPEGYYNSVKHGTFKEYQENGALQREETYMDGNPSGIFRRYYKNGKLLEEGEYKTENNRANKTGVWRYYYESGPKKRQEVGGKYPQSYGVITYEGEIEWDEKGNVTFKRGVYK
;
A
#
# COMPACT_ATOMS: atom_id res chain seq x y z
N MET A 1 -32.49 65.30 -47.69
CA MET A 1 -33.13 64.21 -46.93
C MET A 1 -32.68 64.33 -45.47
N ALA A 2 -33.64 64.64 -44.59
CA ALA A 2 -33.65 64.61 -43.12
C ALA A 2 -32.43 65.12 -42.28
N LEU A 3 -32.64 66.28 -41.65
CA LEU A 3 -32.18 66.72 -40.32
C LEU A 3 -32.81 65.85 -39.19
N PRO A 4 -32.57 66.03 -37.85
CA PRO A 4 -31.42 66.57 -37.07
C PRO A 4 -31.13 65.82 -35.72
N SER A 5 -30.16 66.37 -34.95
CA SER A 5 -30.22 66.65 -33.48
C SER A 5 -29.81 65.61 -32.41
N ALA A 6 -28.89 66.10 -31.55
CA ALA A 6 -28.89 66.11 -30.07
C ALA A 6 -28.78 64.84 -29.21
N ALA A 7 -27.70 64.85 -28.41
CA ALA A 7 -27.69 64.82 -26.94
C ALA A 7 -28.08 63.56 -26.15
N VAL A 8 -27.14 63.19 -25.25
CA VAL A 8 -27.36 62.88 -23.82
C VAL A 8 -27.78 61.45 -23.41
N ARG A 9 -27.09 61.02 -22.32
CA ARG A 9 -27.41 60.00 -21.28
C ARG A 9 -27.05 58.53 -21.51
N GLN A 10 -26.25 58.04 -20.56
CA GLN A 10 -26.15 56.63 -20.14
C GLN A 10 -27.53 56.02 -19.82
N PRO A 11 -27.61 54.68 -19.82
CA PRO A 11 -28.30 53.99 -18.76
C PRO A 11 -27.43 52.94 -18.03
N GLN A 12 -27.77 52.84 -16.74
CA GLN A 12 -27.36 51.94 -15.66
C GLN A 12 -27.73 50.45 -15.91
N PRO A 13 -27.37 49.52 -14.98
CA PRO A 13 -27.02 48.12 -15.26
C PRO A 13 -28.24 47.20 -15.30
N SER A 14 -28.07 46.00 -15.86
CA SER A 14 -29.03 44.92 -15.57
C SER A 14 -28.40 43.53 -15.52
N ARG A 15 -28.80 42.83 -14.45
CA ARG A 15 -28.90 41.38 -14.24
C ARG A 15 -27.62 40.59 -13.95
N THR A 16 -27.32 40.60 -12.65
CA THR A 16 -26.90 39.42 -11.89
C THR A 16 -27.78 38.21 -12.21
N THR A 17 -27.21 37.20 -12.85
CA THR A 17 -27.78 35.85 -12.87
C THR A 17 -26.95 34.98 -11.95
N ARG A 18 -27.52 34.66 -10.78
CA ARG A 18 -27.08 33.57 -9.91
C ARG A 18 -27.12 32.27 -10.73
N ILE A 19 -26.01 31.53 -10.76
CA ILE A 19 -26.04 30.09 -11.02
C ILE A 19 -25.38 29.40 -9.83
N THR A 20 -26.24 28.76 -9.04
CA THR A 20 -25.95 27.75 -8.03
C THR A 20 -25.46 26.47 -8.69
N GLY A 21 -24.45 25.81 -8.12
CA GLY A 21 -24.05 24.47 -8.56
C GLY A 21 -22.89 23.91 -7.75
N ALA A 22 -23.21 23.13 -6.72
CA ALA A 22 -22.29 22.39 -5.87
C ALA A 22 -21.69 21.17 -6.59
N GLY A 23 -20.50 20.72 -6.17
CA GLY A 23 -20.10 19.32 -6.41
C GLY A 23 -18.61 18.98 -6.34
N ARG A 24 -18.20 18.45 -5.17
CA ARG A 24 -17.10 17.49 -4.91
C ARG A 24 -15.66 18.02 -4.91
N ASP A 25 -15.24 18.49 -3.73
CA ASP A 25 -13.84 18.60 -3.34
C ASP A 25 -13.30 17.24 -2.86
N SER A 26 -12.19 16.79 -3.44
CA SER A 26 -11.48 15.58 -3.02
C SER A 26 -10.35 15.93 -2.06
N ALA A 27 -10.02 15.01 -1.15
CA ALA A 27 -8.99 15.15 -0.10
C ALA A 27 -7.59 15.57 -0.60
N PHE A 28 -7.35 15.49 -1.91
CA PHE A 28 -6.11 15.87 -2.57
C PHE A 28 -5.99 17.39 -2.80
N ASP A 29 -7.10 18.13 -2.97
CA ASP A 29 -7.09 19.59 -3.21
C ASP A 29 -6.73 20.38 -1.93
N MET A 30 -6.96 19.80 -0.75
CA MET A 30 -6.70 20.43 0.55
C MET A 30 -5.22 20.43 0.94
N LEU A 31 -4.43 19.41 0.56
CA LEU A 31 -3.04 19.25 0.97
C LEU A 31 -2.07 20.13 0.15
N LEU A 32 -2.43 20.41 -1.10
CA LEU A 32 -1.71 21.29 -2.03
C LEU A 32 -1.93 22.79 -1.76
N ARG A 33 -3.15 23.20 -1.37
CA ARG A 33 -3.40 24.55 -0.85
C ARG A 33 -2.63 24.76 0.45
N GLY A 34 -2.54 23.71 1.26
CA GLY A 34 -1.66 23.52 2.40
C GLY A 34 -0.35 24.35 2.36
N VAL A 35 0.64 23.71 1.77
CA VAL A 35 2.00 24.20 1.72
C VAL A 35 2.14 25.55 0.98
N TYR A 36 1.22 25.88 0.08
CA TYR A 36 1.25 27.13 -0.71
C TYR A 36 0.83 28.38 0.08
N THR A 37 -0.14 28.24 1.00
CA THR A 37 -0.65 29.38 1.80
C THR A 37 0.29 29.77 2.94
N LEU A 38 0.95 28.79 3.57
CA LEU A 38 1.99 29.02 4.59
C LEU A 38 3.19 29.79 4.02
N TRP A 39 3.57 29.50 2.77
CA TRP A 39 4.65 30.19 2.08
C TRP A 39 4.32 31.66 1.74
N ARG A 40 3.06 31.99 1.39
CA ARG A 40 2.60 33.38 1.16
C ARG A 40 2.43 34.21 2.45
N SER A 41 2.00 33.59 3.55
CA SER A 41 1.78 34.28 4.83
C SER A 41 3.04 34.93 5.43
N SER A 42 4.22 34.46 5.03
CA SER A 42 5.52 34.97 5.52
C SER A 42 5.89 36.36 4.96
N PHE A 43 5.20 36.83 3.91
CA PHE A 43 5.44 38.12 3.25
C PHE A 43 4.24 39.07 3.31
N SER A 44 3.14 38.68 3.97
CA SER A 44 1.93 39.51 4.06
C SER A 44 2.04 40.60 5.12
N ALA A 45 1.45 41.77 4.84
CA ALA A 45 1.26 42.81 5.86
C ALA A 45 0.21 42.41 6.90
N LEU A 46 -0.69 41.48 6.58
CA LEU A 46 -1.73 41.01 7.49
C LEU A 46 -1.27 39.74 8.22
N LYS A 47 -1.47 39.71 9.53
CA LYS A 47 -1.36 38.49 10.34
C LYS A 47 -2.72 38.13 10.93
N PRO A 48 -3.42 37.15 10.34
CA PRO A 48 -4.51 36.48 11.01
C PRO A 48 -3.99 35.59 12.13
N GLU A 49 -4.76 35.50 13.20
CA GLU A 49 -4.62 34.59 14.33
C GLU A 49 -6.02 34.04 14.59
N LEU A 50 -6.11 32.74 14.92
CA LEU A 50 -7.37 32.07 15.15
C LEU A 50 -7.33 31.43 16.54
N ASN A 51 -8.44 31.54 17.26
CA ASN A 51 -8.63 30.97 18.58
C ASN A 51 -9.87 30.07 18.56
N VAL A 52 -9.73 28.88 19.13
CA VAL A 52 -10.83 27.89 19.23
C VAL A 52 -10.99 27.50 20.68
N LYS A 53 -12.21 27.59 21.17
CA LYS A 53 -12.62 27.05 22.47
C LYS A 53 -13.78 26.08 22.27
N GLU A 54 -13.83 25.03 23.07
CA GLU A 54 -14.96 24.08 23.06
C GLU A 54 -15.82 24.31 24.30
N GLU A 55 -17.12 24.54 24.10
CA GLU A 55 -18.12 24.72 25.14
C GLU A 55 -19.33 23.84 24.83
N SER A 56 -19.62 22.85 25.69
CA SER A 56 -20.80 21.98 25.59
C SER A 56 -21.01 21.34 24.20
N GLY A 57 -19.93 20.92 23.54
CA GLY A 57 -19.95 20.28 22.22
C GLY A 57 -20.09 21.26 21.04
N ILE A 58 -19.99 22.57 21.29
CA ILE A 58 -19.95 23.64 20.30
C ILE A 58 -18.55 24.26 20.32
N LEU A 59 -17.94 24.37 19.15
CA LEU A 59 -16.68 25.08 18.95
C LEU A 59 -16.99 26.57 18.75
N ILE A 60 -16.49 27.40 19.65
CA ILE A 60 -16.51 28.85 19.57
C ILE A 60 -15.20 29.27 18.91
N VAL A 61 -15.30 29.80 17.69
CA VAL A 61 -14.16 30.23 16.89
C VAL A 61 -14.15 31.75 16.83
N THR A 62 -13.01 32.35 17.15
CA THR A 62 -12.74 33.78 16.94
C THR A 62 -11.46 33.97 16.14
N GLY A 63 -11.40 35.09 15.43
CA GLY A 63 -10.26 35.51 14.64
C GLY A 63 -9.75 36.88 15.10
N LYS A 64 -8.46 37.11 14.94
CA LYS A 64 -7.82 38.41 15.13
C LYS A 64 -6.92 38.68 13.94
N VAL A 65 -7.05 39.83 13.29
CA VAL A 65 -6.19 40.24 12.18
C VAL A 65 -5.42 41.47 12.57
N THR A 66 -4.10 41.37 12.52
CA THR A 66 -3.16 42.45 12.82
C THR A 66 -2.52 42.96 11.54
N ASN A 67 -2.50 44.28 11.32
CA ASN A 67 -1.69 44.87 10.26
C ASN A 67 -0.27 45.12 10.78
N ARG A 68 0.69 44.34 10.28
CA ARG A 68 2.13 44.44 10.56
C ARG A 68 2.90 45.27 9.53
N GLY A 69 2.23 45.72 8.47
CA GLY A 69 2.82 46.57 7.46
C GLY A 69 3.02 48.01 7.92
N SER A 70 3.71 48.80 7.11
CA SER A 70 3.96 50.23 7.36
C SER A 70 2.88 51.17 6.80
N ALA A 71 1.83 50.62 6.17
CA ALA A 71 0.76 51.37 5.53
C ALA A 71 -0.62 50.84 5.95
N GLU A 72 -1.64 51.70 5.87
CA GLU A 72 -3.03 51.33 6.11
C GLU A 72 -3.55 50.37 5.04
N MET A 73 -4.27 49.33 5.47
CA MET A 73 -4.93 48.37 4.59
C MET A 73 -6.42 48.72 4.50
N LYS A 74 -6.95 48.86 3.28
CA LYS A 74 -8.36 49.23 3.04
C LYS A 74 -9.20 48.02 2.62
N ASN A 75 -10.52 48.10 2.79
CA ASN A 75 -11.47 47.06 2.40
C ASN A 75 -11.10 45.66 2.95
N VAL A 76 -10.77 45.59 4.24
CA VAL A 76 -10.32 44.35 4.88
C VAL A 76 -11.50 43.41 5.04
N GLU A 77 -11.46 42.26 4.36
CA GLU A 77 -12.44 41.18 4.46
C GLU A 77 -11.82 39.96 5.16
N ILE A 78 -12.50 39.47 6.19
CA ILE A 78 -12.14 38.26 6.93
C ILE A 78 -13.13 37.15 6.62
N ARG A 79 -12.62 35.99 6.23
CA ARG A 79 -13.40 34.79 5.89
C ARG A 79 -12.97 33.63 6.76
N LEU A 80 -13.92 33.00 7.44
CA LEU A 80 -13.71 31.73 8.13
C LEU A 80 -14.20 30.59 7.25
N LYS A 81 -13.34 29.58 7.04
CA LYS A 81 -13.72 28.28 6.49
C LYS A 81 -13.61 27.23 7.58
N ALA A 82 -14.62 26.36 7.66
CA ALA A 82 -14.68 25.25 8.60
C ALA A 82 -14.93 23.97 7.80
N ASP A 83 -13.90 23.15 7.66
CA ASP A 83 -13.96 21.88 6.94
C ASP A 83 -14.18 20.75 7.94
N GLY A 84 -15.01 19.77 7.57
CA GLY A 84 -15.31 18.58 8.39
C GLY A 84 -16.35 18.78 9.51
N CYS A 85 -16.87 20.00 9.71
CA CYS A 85 -17.82 20.33 10.78
C CYS A 85 -19.00 21.19 10.33
N GLN A 86 -20.09 21.20 11.09
CA GLN A 86 -21.35 21.85 10.69
C GLN A 86 -21.54 23.18 11.44
N PRO A 87 -21.49 24.34 10.77
CA PRO A 87 -21.73 25.62 11.43
C PRO A 87 -23.21 25.76 11.84
N GLU A 88 -23.50 26.37 13.01
CA GLU A 88 -24.89 26.52 13.49
C GLU A 88 -25.72 27.47 12.61
N LYS A 89 -25.02 28.40 11.95
CA LYS A 89 -25.55 29.40 11.02
C LYS A 89 -24.55 29.59 9.88
N GLU A 90 -25.00 30.20 8.78
CA GLU A 90 -24.11 30.58 7.68
C GLU A 90 -22.93 31.43 8.19
N LEU A 91 -21.71 31.04 7.83
CA LEU A 91 -20.49 31.76 8.21
C LEU A 91 -20.41 33.07 7.42
N LYS A 92 -20.83 34.17 8.04
CA LYS A 92 -20.78 35.48 7.40
C LYS A 92 -19.35 36.02 7.38
N ASN A 93 -18.93 36.53 6.22
CA ASN A 93 -17.70 37.30 6.08
C ASN A 93 -17.81 38.59 6.90
N GLN A 94 -16.72 38.98 7.54
CA GLN A 94 -16.64 40.23 8.29
C GLN A 94 -15.80 41.24 7.52
N ARG A 95 -16.21 42.52 7.52
CA ARG A 95 -15.57 43.57 6.73
C ARG A 95 -15.25 44.79 7.58
N PHE A 96 -14.08 45.36 7.34
CA PHE A 96 -13.63 46.61 7.95
C PHE A 96 -13.16 47.56 6.85
N ASP A 97 -13.59 48.82 6.92
CA ASP A 97 -13.24 49.82 5.90
C ASP A 97 -11.72 50.07 5.84
N ALA A 98 -11.07 50.06 7.01
CA ALA A 98 -9.62 50.24 7.13
C ALA A 98 -9.03 49.54 8.36
N LEU A 99 -7.77 49.13 8.25
CA LEU A 99 -6.93 48.60 9.34
C LEU A 99 -5.58 49.31 9.35
N ILE A 100 -5.39 50.19 10.33
CA ILE A 100 -4.20 51.04 10.48
C ILE A 100 -2.96 50.19 10.80
N ALA A 101 -1.80 50.60 10.30
CA ALA A 101 -0.50 49.97 10.60
C ALA A 101 -0.29 49.81 12.12
N GLY A 102 0.12 48.60 12.54
CA GLY A 102 0.34 48.24 13.95
C GLY A 102 -0.93 47.92 14.75
N SER A 103 -2.12 48.16 14.20
CA SER A 103 -3.39 47.87 14.88
C SER A 103 -3.92 46.47 14.57
N ALA A 104 -4.84 45.99 15.40
CA ALA A 104 -5.53 44.72 15.20
C ALA A 104 -7.05 44.89 15.34
N LYS A 105 -7.79 44.04 14.63
CA LYS A 105 -9.23 43.89 14.78
C LYS A 105 -9.58 42.44 15.09
N GLU A 106 -10.47 42.27 16.05
CA GLU A 106 -11.07 40.98 16.39
C GLU A 106 -12.37 40.79 15.61
N THR A 107 -12.68 39.54 15.33
CA THR A 107 -13.91 39.14 14.66
C THR A 107 -15.00 38.85 15.68
N ASP A 108 -16.26 38.94 15.28
CA ASP A 108 -17.35 38.29 16.01
C ASP A 108 -17.14 36.78 16.09
N GLU A 109 -17.81 36.13 17.04
CA GLU A 109 -17.75 34.68 17.27
C GLU A 109 -18.52 33.89 16.19
N TRP A 110 -17.90 32.81 15.71
CA TRP A 110 -18.57 31.78 14.92
C TRP A 110 -18.81 30.53 15.78
N ARG A 111 -20.06 30.05 15.79
CA ARG A 111 -20.47 28.86 16.55
C ARG A 111 -20.62 27.66 15.62
N ILE A 112 -19.88 26.58 15.92
CA ILE A 112 -19.75 25.43 15.02
C ILE A 112 -19.97 24.13 15.78
N LYS A 113 -20.90 23.28 15.32
CA LYS A 113 -21.16 21.96 15.91
C LYS A 113 -20.10 20.95 15.47
N LYS A 114 -19.54 20.24 16.45
CA LYS A 114 -18.54 19.17 16.25
C LYS A 114 -19.21 17.95 15.59
N GLY A 115 -18.79 17.64 14.36
CA GLY A 115 -19.22 16.45 13.62
C GLY A 115 -18.45 15.18 14.02
N GLU A 116 -18.65 14.08 13.28
CA GLU A 116 -17.91 12.82 13.49
C GLU A 116 -16.48 12.84 12.89
N GLY A 117 -16.10 13.90 12.15
CA GLY A 117 -14.78 14.08 11.54
C GLY A 117 -13.91 15.13 12.21
N GLU A 118 -12.62 15.19 11.86
CA GLU A 118 -11.70 16.23 12.33
C GLU A 118 -12.14 17.62 11.81
N CYS A 119 -12.45 18.55 12.71
CA CYS A 119 -12.71 19.94 12.34
C CYS A 119 -11.40 20.65 11.98
N ARG A 120 -11.37 21.28 10.81
CA ARG A 120 -10.25 22.11 10.39
C ARG A 120 -10.71 23.53 10.13
N PHE A 121 -10.07 24.50 10.77
CA PHE A 121 -10.38 25.92 10.58
C PHE A 121 -9.30 26.63 9.77
N THR A 122 -9.75 27.46 8.81
CA THR A 122 -8.88 28.37 8.05
C THR A 122 -9.45 29.78 8.16
N LEU A 123 -8.64 30.72 8.66
CA LEU A 123 -8.97 32.14 8.68
C LEU A 123 -8.22 32.85 7.57
N GLU A 124 -8.95 33.44 6.63
CA GLU A 124 -8.40 34.24 5.53
C GLU A 124 -8.65 35.72 5.81
N ALA A 125 -7.61 36.54 5.66
CA ALA A 125 -7.70 37.99 5.67
C ALA A 125 -7.27 38.53 4.30
N ILE A 126 -8.12 39.37 3.71
CA ILE A 126 -7.95 39.95 2.39
C ILE A 126 -8.11 41.46 2.51
N ALA A 127 -7.27 42.25 1.87
CA ALA A 127 -7.42 43.70 1.84
C ALA A 127 -6.92 44.24 0.50
N ASP A 128 -7.21 45.51 0.22
CA ASP A 128 -6.70 46.18 -0.98
C ASP A 128 -5.25 46.64 -0.75
N SER A 129 -4.34 46.19 -1.61
CA SER A 129 -2.96 46.66 -1.65
C SER A 129 -2.44 46.72 -3.08
N PRO A 130 -1.65 47.76 -3.46
CA PRO A 130 -0.97 47.79 -4.74
C PRO A 130 0.13 46.73 -4.87
N ILE A 131 0.53 46.10 -3.76
CA ILE A 131 1.51 45.00 -3.72
C ILE A 131 0.74 43.69 -3.45
N PRO A 132 0.60 42.79 -4.46
CA PRO A 132 -0.26 41.61 -4.34
C PRO A 132 0.10 40.64 -3.21
N ASP A 133 1.36 40.62 -2.78
CA ASP A 133 1.83 39.75 -1.71
C ASP A 133 1.50 40.29 -0.30
N LEU A 134 1.20 41.58 -0.15
CA LEU A 134 0.81 42.19 1.12
C LEU A 134 -0.69 42.04 1.44
N GLN A 135 -1.49 41.66 0.45
CA GLN A 135 -2.94 41.83 0.44
C GLN A 135 -3.70 40.59 0.97
N TYR A 136 -3.00 39.47 1.16
CA TYR A 136 -3.59 38.18 1.52
C TYR A 136 -2.77 37.48 2.59
N ALA A 137 -3.43 37.00 3.63
CA ALA A 137 -2.84 36.08 4.60
C ALA A 137 -3.87 35.04 5.02
N ALA A 138 -3.44 33.79 5.16
CA ALA A 138 -4.25 32.78 5.80
C ALA A 138 -3.43 31.97 6.79
N VAL A 139 -4.04 31.68 7.94
CA VAL A 139 -3.54 30.66 8.86
C VAL A 139 -4.06 29.33 8.39
N GLN A 140 -3.17 28.39 8.11
CA GLN A 140 -3.57 27.03 7.90
C GLN A 140 -3.50 26.24 9.19
N THR A 141 -4.66 25.73 9.56
CA THR A 141 -4.87 24.63 10.49
C THR A 141 -4.44 24.94 11.92
N VAL A 142 -5.40 25.39 12.72
CA VAL A 142 -5.42 25.01 14.13
C VAL A 142 -6.17 23.68 14.18
N ASP A 143 -5.45 22.58 14.40
CA ASP A 143 -6.08 21.29 14.64
C ASP A 143 -6.92 21.40 15.91
N ALA A 144 -8.16 20.89 15.85
CA ALA A 144 -8.91 20.65 17.08
C ALA A 144 -8.03 19.80 18.01
N PRO A 145 -8.03 20.04 19.32
CA PRO A 145 -7.23 19.26 20.25
C PRO A 145 -7.42 17.75 20.00
N SER A 146 -6.35 17.06 19.62
CA SER A 146 -6.43 15.64 19.21
C SER A 146 -5.66 14.73 20.16
N LEU A 147 -6.25 13.57 20.42
CA LEU A 147 -5.68 12.50 21.21
C LEU A 147 -4.74 11.68 20.32
N MET A 148 -3.62 11.20 20.86
CA MET A 148 -2.65 10.33 20.19
C MET A 148 -2.29 9.14 21.07
N ILE A 149 -1.78 8.06 20.46
CA ILE A 149 -1.23 6.90 21.17
C ILE A 149 0.25 6.69 20.78
N LYS A 150 1.11 6.41 21.76
CA LYS A 150 2.52 6.00 21.55
C LYS A 150 2.81 4.62 22.18
N PRO A 151 3.47 3.70 21.45
CA PRO A 151 3.79 3.80 20.03
C PRO A 151 2.51 3.77 19.17
N GLY A 152 2.49 4.49 18.04
CA GLY A 152 1.34 4.48 17.12
C GLY A 152 1.26 3.20 16.28
N LYS A 153 2.38 2.49 16.16
CA LYS A 153 2.48 1.19 15.51
C LYS A 153 3.54 0.32 16.21
N ALA A 154 3.26 -0.97 16.40
CA ALA A 154 4.21 -1.93 16.97
C ALA A 154 4.10 -3.30 16.31
N THR A 155 5.20 -4.04 16.28
CA THR A 155 5.24 -5.46 15.91
C THR A 155 5.63 -6.28 17.14
N LEU A 156 4.84 -7.29 17.50
CA LEU A 156 5.04 -8.10 18.70
C LEU A 156 5.12 -9.59 18.37
N THR A 157 5.89 -10.33 19.17
CA THR A 157 5.87 -11.79 19.20
C THR A 157 4.75 -12.30 20.09
N LYS A 158 4.27 -13.52 19.84
CA LYS A 158 3.21 -14.14 20.65
C LYS A 158 3.62 -14.21 22.12
N GLY A 159 2.71 -13.81 23.01
CA GLY A 159 2.94 -13.80 24.46
C GLY A 159 3.67 -12.57 25.01
N THR A 160 4.24 -11.70 24.16
CA THR A 160 4.96 -10.50 24.61
C THR A 160 3.99 -9.33 24.85
N GLN A 161 4.09 -8.68 26.02
CA GLN A 161 3.29 -7.50 26.36
C GLN A 161 3.99 -6.21 25.96
N LEU A 162 3.21 -5.15 25.68
CA LEU A 162 3.76 -3.83 25.34
C LEU A 162 2.92 -2.70 25.94
N PRO A 163 3.55 -1.70 26.61
CA PRO A 163 2.83 -0.55 27.14
C PRO A 163 2.53 0.48 26.03
N PHE A 164 1.31 1.02 26.05
CA PHE A 164 0.86 2.14 25.23
C PHE A 164 0.51 3.34 26.10
N LYS A 165 0.81 4.54 25.60
CA LYS A 165 0.56 5.81 26.30
C LYS A 165 -0.33 6.70 25.47
N ALA A 166 -1.32 7.34 26.09
CA ALA A 166 -2.16 8.34 25.45
C ALA A 166 -1.58 9.73 25.65
N LEU A 167 -1.54 10.54 24.58
CA LEU A 167 -1.04 11.90 24.61
C LEU A 167 -2.11 12.86 24.11
N TYR A 168 -2.38 13.92 24.85
CA TYR A 168 -3.22 15.03 24.42
C TYR A 168 -2.37 16.29 24.32
N GLN A 169 -2.34 16.90 23.14
CA GLN A 169 -1.46 18.04 22.84
C GLN A 169 0.02 17.77 23.21
N GLY A 170 0.48 16.52 23.00
CA GLY A 170 1.85 16.10 23.27
C GLY A 170 2.17 15.80 24.74
N ARG A 171 1.22 15.96 25.67
CA ARG A 171 1.38 15.58 27.08
C ARG A 171 0.71 14.26 27.36
N GLU A 172 1.37 13.39 28.12
CA GLU A 172 0.79 12.11 28.55
C GLU A 172 -0.43 12.37 29.44
N ILE A 173 -1.53 11.67 29.16
CA ILE A 173 -2.75 11.74 29.95
C ILE A 173 -3.22 10.35 30.36
N SER A 174 -3.83 10.26 31.54
CA SER A 174 -4.45 9.05 32.08
C SER A 174 -5.98 9.08 32.03
N ASP A 175 -6.56 10.19 31.57
CA ASP A 175 -8.01 10.39 31.46
C ASP A 175 -8.60 9.74 30.20
N VAL A 176 -8.23 8.49 29.96
CA VAL A 176 -8.67 7.71 28.80
C VAL A 176 -9.18 6.33 29.22
N VAL A 177 -10.09 5.80 28.41
CA VAL A 177 -10.54 4.41 28.43
C VAL A 177 -9.85 3.68 27.29
N TRP A 178 -9.10 2.63 27.64
CA TRP A 178 -8.45 1.75 26.68
C TRP A 178 -9.37 0.62 26.26
N SER A 179 -9.31 0.26 24.98
CA SER A 179 -10.02 -0.89 24.43
C SER A 179 -9.29 -1.47 23.22
N VAL A 180 -9.65 -2.68 22.83
CA VAL A 180 -9.21 -3.31 21.59
C VAL A 180 -10.40 -3.38 20.64
N LYS A 181 -10.26 -2.85 19.42
CA LYS A 181 -11.35 -2.71 18.45
C LYS A 181 -11.97 -4.06 18.06
N GLN A 182 -11.16 -5.11 18.01
CA GLN A 182 -11.56 -6.49 17.72
C GLN A 182 -12.11 -7.23 18.96
N GLY A 183 -12.26 -6.56 20.10
CA GLY A 183 -12.67 -7.17 21.37
C GLY A 183 -11.68 -8.23 21.83
N SER A 184 -12.19 -9.29 22.48
CA SER A 184 -11.36 -10.38 23.04
C SER A 184 -10.57 -11.16 21.98
N THR A 185 -11.03 -11.19 20.73
CA THR A 185 -10.28 -11.84 19.62
C THR A 185 -9.00 -11.09 19.27
N GLY A 186 -8.92 -9.81 19.63
CA GLY A 186 -7.73 -8.99 19.47
C GLY A 186 -6.84 -8.90 20.72
N GLY A 187 -7.06 -9.74 21.73
CA GLY A 187 -6.32 -9.71 22.98
C GLY A 187 -6.97 -8.80 24.03
N SER A 188 -6.16 -8.24 24.92
CA SER A 188 -6.63 -7.40 26.03
C SER A 188 -5.71 -6.22 26.27
N ILE A 189 -6.24 -5.12 26.80
CA ILE A 189 -5.46 -3.97 27.24
C ILE A 189 -5.92 -3.55 28.63
N ALA A 190 -4.96 -3.38 29.53
CA ALA A 190 -5.23 -2.93 30.89
C ALA A 190 -5.50 -1.42 30.95
N ALA A 191 -6.04 -0.96 32.08
CA ALA A 191 -6.40 0.46 32.28
C ALA A 191 -5.19 1.41 32.26
N ASP A 192 -3.99 0.89 32.50
CA ASP A 192 -2.70 1.60 32.42
C ASP A 192 -2.10 1.59 31.00
N GLY A 193 -2.79 0.98 30.02
CA GLY A 193 -2.33 0.89 28.63
C GLY A 193 -1.42 -0.30 28.34
N LEU A 194 -1.24 -1.25 29.28
CA LEU A 194 -0.48 -2.47 29.02
C LEU A 194 -1.27 -3.43 28.12
N TYR A 195 -0.83 -3.61 26.89
CA TYR A 195 -1.48 -4.49 25.91
C TYR A 195 -0.89 -5.90 25.96
N LYS A 196 -1.78 -6.90 25.99
CA LYS A 196 -1.48 -8.32 25.87
C LYS A 196 -2.09 -8.89 24.58
N PRO A 197 -1.27 -9.36 23.64
CA PRO A 197 -1.74 -9.90 22.37
C PRO A 197 -2.54 -11.21 22.52
N PRO A 198 -3.40 -11.56 21.55
CA PRO A 198 -4.03 -12.88 21.45
C PRO A 198 -3.02 -13.95 20.98
N GLU A 199 -3.44 -15.23 21.03
CA GLU A 199 -2.61 -16.36 20.55
C GLU A 199 -2.53 -16.44 19.03
N GLY A 200 -3.50 -15.89 18.30
CA GLY A 200 -3.50 -15.83 16.84
C GLY A 200 -2.67 -14.68 16.29
N GLY A 201 -1.94 -14.92 15.19
CA GLY A 201 -1.30 -13.84 14.42
C GLY A 201 -2.34 -12.95 13.72
N GLY A 202 -1.99 -11.69 13.45
CA GLY A 202 -2.92 -10.75 12.83
C GLY A 202 -2.55 -9.27 12.97
N THR A 203 -3.46 -8.41 12.53
CA THR A 203 -3.41 -6.96 12.78
C THR A 203 -4.50 -6.61 13.78
N PHE A 204 -4.12 -5.91 14.85
CA PHE A 204 -5.02 -5.51 15.93
C PHE A 204 -4.96 -4.00 16.12
N THR A 205 -6.08 -3.43 16.56
CA THR A 205 -6.20 -1.98 16.74
C THR A 205 -6.51 -1.68 18.19
N ILE A 206 -5.60 -0.96 18.83
CA ILE A 206 -5.79 -0.42 20.18
C ILE A 206 -6.46 0.94 20.04
N LEU A 207 -7.45 1.19 20.90
CA LEU A 207 -8.26 2.41 20.89
C LEU A 207 -8.21 3.06 22.26
N ALA A 208 -7.89 4.36 22.30
CA ALA A 208 -8.02 5.20 23.49
C ALA A 208 -9.16 6.17 23.25
N ARG A 209 -10.09 6.30 24.20
CA ARG A 209 -11.15 7.33 24.21
C ARG A 209 -11.06 8.19 25.47
N GLY A 210 -11.25 9.50 25.37
CA GLY A 210 -11.30 10.37 26.54
C GLY A 210 -12.42 9.94 27.51
N LYS A 211 -12.15 9.96 28.82
CA LYS A 211 -13.20 9.71 29.84
C LYS A 211 -14.15 10.89 29.96
N THR A 212 -13.60 12.11 29.96
CA THR A 212 -14.35 13.36 30.11
C THR A 212 -14.98 13.85 28.80
N ASP A 213 -14.30 13.69 27.67
CA ASP A 213 -14.87 13.86 26.32
C ASP A 213 -14.74 12.55 25.52
N PRO A 214 -15.80 11.70 25.49
CA PRO A 214 -15.81 10.44 24.74
C PRO A 214 -15.65 10.60 23.22
N LYS A 215 -15.79 11.82 22.69
CA LYS A 215 -15.56 12.10 21.26
C LYS A 215 -14.07 12.22 20.93
N LEU A 216 -13.20 12.45 21.92
CA LEU A 216 -11.75 12.37 21.72
C LEU A 216 -11.34 10.91 21.64
N SER A 217 -10.80 10.49 20.49
CA SER A 217 -10.30 9.13 20.31
C SER A 217 -9.03 9.06 19.49
N ALA A 218 -8.26 8.00 19.69
CA ALA A 218 -7.02 7.71 18.97
C ALA A 218 -6.88 6.20 18.73
N GLU A 219 -6.21 5.82 17.65
CA GLU A 219 -5.94 4.41 17.30
C GLU A 219 -4.43 4.14 17.19
N ALA A 220 -4.00 2.96 17.62
CA ALA A 220 -2.66 2.41 17.37
C ALA A 220 -2.75 1.02 16.77
N VAL A 221 -1.79 0.68 15.91
CA VAL A 221 -1.78 -0.60 15.16
C VAL A 221 -0.75 -1.56 15.73
N VAL A 222 -1.19 -2.76 16.11
CA VAL A 222 -0.31 -3.85 16.54
C VAL A 222 -0.31 -4.96 15.51
N VAL A 223 0.87 -5.40 15.13
CA VAL A 223 1.09 -6.48 14.16
C VAL A 223 1.70 -7.67 14.89
N ILE A 224 1.07 -8.83 14.74
CA ILE A 224 1.59 -10.10 15.28
C ILE A 224 1.84 -11.02 14.10
N PRO A 225 3.12 -11.28 13.75
CA PRO A 225 3.46 -12.29 12.76
C PRO A 225 2.93 -13.65 13.19
N GLY A 226 2.39 -14.41 12.26
CA GLY A 226 1.90 -15.75 12.55
C GLY A 226 1.85 -16.66 11.34
N ILE A 227 1.69 -17.94 11.60
CA ILE A 227 1.54 -18.97 10.58
C ILE A 227 0.32 -19.84 10.84
N PHE A 228 -0.25 -20.37 9.76
CA PHE A 228 -1.27 -21.41 9.84
C PHE A 228 -1.17 -22.36 8.65
N LEU A 229 -1.50 -23.63 8.87
CA LEU A 229 -1.54 -24.65 7.83
C LEU A 229 -2.87 -24.56 7.08
N GLU A 230 -2.83 -24.42 5.75
CA GLU A 230 -4.04 -24.25 4.93
C GLU A 230 -4.93 -25.50 4.90
N THR A 231 -4.33 -26.69 5.01
CA THR A 231 -5.06 -27.95 4.84
C THR A 231 -4.49 -29.00 5.78
N THR A 232 -5.34 -29.57 6.62
CA THR A 232 -5.09 -30.77 7.43
C THR A 232 -5.84 -31.93 6.78
N ILE A 233 -5.16 -33.00 6.40
CA ILE A 233 -5.75 -34.06 5.56
C ILE A 233 -6.22 -35.21 6.45
N THR A 234 -7.53 -35.40 6.56
CA THR A 234 -8.09 -36.43 7.45
C THR A 234 -8.15 -37.82 6.79
N ILE A 235 -8.07 -37.94 5.46
CA ILE A 235 -8.01 -39.24 4.76
C ILE A 235 -7.18 -39.09 3.48
N GLY A 236 -6.06 -39.80 3.36
CA GLY A 236 -5.25 -39.92 2.14
C GLY A 236 -4.90 -41.37 1.83
N GLU A 237 -4.51 -41.66 0.58
CA GLU A 237 -4.04 -43.00 0.18
C GLU A 237 -2.62 -43.27 0.73
N PRO A 238 -2.26 -44.52 1.10
CA PRO A 238 -0.92 -44.80 1.62
C PRO A 238 0.18 -44.54 0.60
N ASN A 239 1.20 -43.80 1.03
CA ASN A 239 2.34 -43.32 0.24
C ASN A 239 1.96 -42.27 -0.83
N ALA A 240 0.76 -41.70 -0.73
CA ALA A 240 0.37 -40.54 -1.50
C ALA A 240 1.21 -39.31 -1.13
N LEU A 241 1.69 -38.55 -2.13
CA LEU A 241 2.23 -37.23 -1.88
C LEU A 241 1.12 -36.25 -1.54
N LEU A 242 1.23 -35.67 -0.37
CA LEU A 242 0.30 -34.69 0.16
C LEU A 242 0.96 -33.30 0.21
N PRO A 243 0.33 -32.25 -0.33
CA PRO A 243 0.78 -30.88 -0.14
C PRO A 243 0.55 -30.44 1.30
N PHE A 244 1.53 -29.74 1.87
CA PHE A 244 1.36 -28.95 3.08
C PHE A 244 1.77 -27.52 2.78
N THR A 245 0.81 -26.61 2.82
CA THR A 245 1.02 -25.18 2.59
C THR A 245 0.84 -24.40 3.89
N VAL A 246 1.83 -23.58 4.22
CA VAL A 246 1.75 -22.62 5.32
C VAL A 246 1.41 -21.22 4.79
N LYS A 247 0.33 -20.64 5.31
CA LYS A 247 0.06 -19.21 5.15
C LYS A 247 0.76 -18.44 6.25
N VAL A 248 1.40 -17.35 5.87
CA VAL A 248 2.10 -16.46 6.79
C VAL A 248 1.40 -15.12 6.80
N THR A 249 1.03 -14.64 7.98
CA THR A 249 0.52 -13.28 8.19
C THR A 249 1.68 -12.41 8.68
N HIS A 250 1.87 -11.26 8.03
CA HIS A 250 2.95 -10.30 8.33
C HIS A 250 4.33 -10.96 8.46
N PRO A 251 4.86 -11.55 7.38
CA PRO A 251 6.12 -12.27 7.42
C PRO A 251 7.26 -11.36 7.88
N PRO A 252 8.21 -11.89 8.69
CA PRO A 252 9.49 -11.22 8.91
C PRO A 252 10.26 -11.07 7.59
N ASP A 253 11.35 -10.29 7.58
CA ASP A 253 12.16 -10.08 6.37
C ASP A 253 12.66 -11.39 5.72
N GLN A 254 13.02 -12.38 6.55
CA GLN A 254 13.54 -13.68 6.11
C GLN A 254 12.98 -14.80 6.99
N PRO A 255 11.75 -15.28 6.74
CA PRO A 255 11.19 -16.41 7.48
C PRO A 255 11.85 -17.70 7.02
N VAL A 256 12.09 -18.60 7.96
CA VAL A 256 12.58 -19.95 7.69
C VAL A 256 11.68 -20.94 8.38
N PHE A 257 11.35 -22.03 7.69
CA PHE A 257 10.45 -23.07 8.16
C PHE A 257 11.22 -24.34 8.49
N ARG A 258 10.82 -24.98 9.60
CA ARG A 258 11.12 -26.37 9.92
C ARG A 258 9.82 -27.16 9.81
N TRP A 259 9.81 -28.22 9.01
CA TRP A 259 8.65 -29.10 8.84
C TRP A 259 8.93 -30.44 9.52
N ASP A 260 8.05 -30.82 10.44
CA ASP A 260 8.10 -32.08 11.16
C ASP A 260 6.83 -32.85 10.81
N PHE A 261 6.96 -33.97 10.10
CA PHE A 261 5.79 -34.69 9.58
C PHE A 261 5.16 -35.62 10.62
N GLY A 262 5.81 -35.83 11.77
CA GLY A 262 5.29 -36.69 12.83
C GLY A 262 5.45 -38.19 12.60
N ASP A 263 6.05 -38.60 11.47
CA ASP A 263 6.45 -39.98 11.15
C ASP A 263 7.97 -40.20 11.29
N GLY A 264 8.69 -39.21 11.84
CA GLY A 264 10.14 -39.18 11.97
C GLY A 264 10.86 -38.47 10.82
N ALA A 265 10.17 -38.17 9.71
CA ALA A 265 10.74 -37.33 8.65
C ALA A 265 10.68 -35.85 9.03
N VAL A 266 11.79 -35.14 8.83
CA VAL A 266 11.93 -33.72 9.16
C VAL A 266 12.68 -33.00 8.04
N ILE A 267 12.16 -31.84 7.65
CA ILE A 267 12.92 -30.83 6.89
C ILE A 267 13.40 -29.80 7.91
N GLU A 268 14.68 -29.87 8.27
CA GLU A 268 15.26 -29.04 9.35
C GLU A 268 15.24 -27.54 9.03
N LYS A 269 15.38 -27.17 7.75
CA LYS A 269 15.42 -25.77 7.32
C LYS A 269 15.01 -25.61 5.86
N THR A 270 14.01 -24.79 5.59
CA THR A 270 13.60 -24.42 4.21
C THR A 270 12.96 -23.04 4.18
N ASP A 271 13.03 -22.34 3.05
CA ASP A 271 12.25 -21.12 2.78
C ASP A 271 10.94 -21.43 2.03
N GLN A 272 10.72 -22.70 1.68
CA GLN A 272 9.53 -23.15 0.97
C GLN A 272 8.30 -23.13 1.90
N LYS A 273 7.28 -22.39 1.46
CA LYS A 273 5.97 -22.31 2.14
C LYS A 273 5.06 -23.51 1.82
N THR A 274 5.37 -24.24 0.76
CA THR A 274 4.68 -25.47 0.39
C THR A 274 5.72 -26.56 0.27
N VAL A 275 5.52 -27.65 1.00
CA VAL A 275 6.31 -28.87 0.92
C VAL A 275 5.39 -30.05 0.66
N THR A 276 5.93 -31.15 0.17
CA THR A 276 5.18 -32.38 0.00
C THR A 276 5.76 -33.47 0.89
N HIS A 277 4.89 -34.35 1.37
CA HIS A 277 5.32 -35.54 2.10
C HIS A 277 4.38 -36.71 1.86
N ALA A 278 4.90 -37.93 1.98
CA ALA A 278 4.14 -39.15 1.79
C ALA A 278 4.17 -40.00 3.06
N TYR A 279 3.00 -40.48 3.46
CA TYR A 279 2.80 -41.19 4.72
C TYR A 279 2.42 -42.65 4.48
N ALA A 280 2.94 -43.56 5.29
CA ALA A 280 2.39 -44.91 5.39
C ALA A 280 0.99 -44.87 6.06
N LYS A 281 0.23 -45.98 6.03
CA LYS A 281 -1.04 -46.07 6.76
C LYS A 281 -0.84 -45.74 8.24
N GLY A 282 -1.63 -44.81 8.77
CA GLY A 282 -1.52 -44.37 10.16
C GLY A 282 -2.12 -42.99 10.40
N ASP A 283 -2.04 -42.56 11.65
CA ASP A 283 -2.42 -41.23 12.10
C ASP A 283 -1.15 -40.47 12.52
N TYR A 284 -0.95 -39.27 11.99
CA TYR A 284 0.25 -38.46 12.19
C TYR A 284 -0.14 -37.02 12.55
N GLN A 285 0.77 -36.33 13.21
CA GLN A 285 0.64 -34.90 13.53
C GLN A 285 1.79 -34.14 12.88
N ILE A 286 1.47 -33.36 11.85
CA ILE A 286 2.44 -32.46 11.21
C ILE A 286 2.58 -31.18 12.04
N THR A 287 3.81 -30.70 12.20
CA THR A 287 4.15 -29.43 12.83
C THR A 287 5.06 -28.62 11.92
N VAL A 288 4.67 -27.37 11.63
CA VAL A 288 5.53 -26.38 10.99
C VAL A 288 5.95 -25.32 12.01
N THR A 289 7.24 -25.01 12.06
CA THR A 289 7.80 -23.96 12.93
C THR A 289 8.41 -22.87 12.06
N MET A 290 8.00 -21.62 12.25
CA MET A 290 8.59 -20.45 11.60
C MET A 290 9.59 -19.77 12.53
N THR A 291 10.78 -19.49 12.01
CA THR A 291 11.91 -18.88 12.73
C THR A 291 12.40 -17.66 11.96
N ASP A 292 12.86 -16.63 12.67
CA ASP A 292 13.56 -15.50 12.07
C ASP A 292 14.99 -15.92 11.68
N ALA A 293 15.35 -15.80 10.39
CA ALA A 293 16.66 -16.25 9.92
C ALA A 293 17.86 -15.51 10.54
N LYS A 294 17.68 -14.23 10.92
CA LYS A 294 18.75 -13.37 11.42
C LYS A 294 19.07 -13.67 12.88
N THR A 295 18.03 -13.91 13.68
CA THR A 295 18.12 -14.08 15.13
C THR A 295 18.04 -15.54 15.59
N GLY A 296 17.50 -16.43 14.75
CA GLY A 296 17.21 -17.81 15.13
C GLY A 296 16.03 -17.96 16.09
N ALA A 297 15.30 -16.87 16.39
CA ALA A 297 14.16 -16.89 17.29
C ALA A 297 12.93 -17.53 16.63
N VAL A 298 12.31 -18.49 17.32
CA VAL A 298 11.03 -19.06 16.89
C VAL A 298 9.94 -17.98 16.99
N ILE A 299 9.28 -17.72 15.87
CA ILE A 299 8.23 -16.70 15.77
C ILE A 299 6.86 -17.33 16.07
N ASP A 300 6.58 -18.46 15.43
CA ASP A 300 5.28 -19.14 15.55
C ASP A 300 5.35 -20.62 15.13
N LYS A 301 4.35 -21.41 15.55
CA LYS A 301 4.15 -22.81 15.18
C LYS A 301 2.71 -23.06 14.75
N ALA A 302 2.51 -23.94 13.77
CA ALA A 302 1.21 -24.46 13.40
C ALA A 302 1.25 -25.98 13.31
N THR A 303 0.16 -26.63 13.74
CA THR A 303 0.03 -28.09 13.72
C THR A 303 -1.16 -28.52 12.87
N GLY A 304 -1.08 -29.69 12.26
CA GLY A 304 -2.15 -30.32 11.51
C GLY A 304 -2.23 -31.81 11.78
N SER A 305 -3.41 -32.39 11.66
CA SER A 305 -3.58 -33.85 11.72
C SER A 305 -3.59 -34.43 10.31
N VAL A 306 -2.90 -35.56 10.14
CA VAL A 306 -2.89 -36.35 8.92
C VAL A 306 -3.36 -37.76 9.25
N LYS A 307 -4.43 -38.22 8.61
CA LYS A 307 -4.88 -39.61 8.75
C LYS A 307 -4.87 -40.29 7.39
N ILE A 308 -4.21 -41.44 7.32
CA ILE A 308 -4.03 -42.25 6.11
C ILE A 308 -4.73 -43.58 6.33
N GLU A 309 -5.80 -43.80 5.58
CA GLU A 309 -6.54 -45.05 5.58
C GLU A 309 -6.14 -45.89 4.34
N LYS A 310 -6.37 -47.20 4.39
CA LYS A 310 -6.06 -48.07 3.25
C LYS A 310 -7.16 -47.89 2.19
N ASP A 311 -6.79 -47.66 0.94
CA ASP A 311 -7.74 -47.80 -0.17
C ASP A 311 -8.16 -49.28 -0.30
N ASP A 312 -9.47 -49.52 -0.31
CA ASP A 312 -10.06 -50.87 -0.45
C ASP A 312 -9.73 -51.52 -1.81
N LYS A 313 -9.32 -50.73 -2.80
CA LYS A 313 -8.63 -51.24 -4.00
C LYS A 313 -7.16 -51.55 -3.65
N ALA A 314 -6.92 -52.70 -3.00
CA ALA A 314 -5.56 -53.14 -2.70
C ALA A 314 -4.71 -53.29 -3.98
N ALA A 315 -3.90 -52.27 -4.28
CA ALA A 315 -2.98 -52.29 -5.41
C ALA A 315 -1.79 -53.24 -5.13
N ASN A 316 -1.56 -54.19 -6.04
CA ASN A 316 -0.32 -54.95 -6.11
C ASN A 316 0.83 -54.00 -6.45
N VAL A 317 2.06 -54.34 -6.04
CA VAL A 317 3.25 -53.54 -6.33
C VAL A 317 4.17 -54.30 -7.26
N SER A 318 4.59 -53.66 -8.36
CA SER A 318 5.59 -54.17 -9.30
C SER A 318 6.87 -53.33 -9.24
N ARG A 319 8.01 -53.97 -9.52
CA ARG A 319 9.33 -53.32 -9.64
C ARG A 319 9.99 -53.76 -10.94
N GLN A 320 10.45 -52.78 -11.70
CA GLN A 320 11.24 -52.99 -12.91
C GLN A 320 12.66 -52.49 -12.70
N TYR A 321 13.63 -53.10 -13.38
CA TYR A 321 15.06 -52.90 -13.14
C TYR A 321 15.75 -52.43 -14.42
N CYS A 322 16.74 -51.55 -14.29
CA CYS A 322 17.47 -50.94 -15.41
C CYS A 322 18.19 -51.95 -16.32
N TYR A 323 18.55 -53.12 -15.77
CA TYR A 323 19.28 -54.17 -16.48
C TYR A 323 18.77 -55.54 -16.03
N ASN A 324 18.92 -56.55 -16.89
CA ASN A 324 18.53 -57.94 -16.61
C ASN A 324 19.21 -58.53 -15.36
N ASN A 325 20.34 -57.94 -14.92
CA ASN A 325 21.07 -58.33 -13.72
C ASN A 325 20.49 -57.78 -12.40
N LYS A 326 19.38 -57.04 -12.43
CA LYS A 326 18.63 -56.54 -11.25
C LYS A 326 19.42 -55.63 -10.28
N THR A 327 20.43 -54.92 -10.77
CA THR A 327 21.31 -54.06 -9.93
C THR A 327 20.65 -52.78 -9.44
N ARG A 328 19.74 -52.17 -10.21
CA ARG A 328 19.03 -50.94 -9.86
C ARG A 328 17.57 -50.99 -10.29
N ILE A 329 16.69 -50.42 -9.47
CA ILE A 329 15.27 -50.26 -9.78
C ILE A 329 15.14 -49.08 -10.75
N GLU A 330 14.40 -49.27 -11.83
CA GLU A 330 14.03 -48.23 -12.81
C GLU A 330 12.71 -47.57 -12.40
N ARG A 331 11.71 -48.39 -12.03
CA ARG A 331 10.41 -47.91 -11.57
C ARG A 331 9.75 -48.88 -10.61
N GLU A 332 8.95 -48.33 -9.71
CA GLU A 332 8.10 -49.05 -8.77
C GLU A 332 6.69 -48.46 -8.82
N TYR A 333 5.67 -49.30 -9.05
CA TYR A 333 4.31 -48.81 -9.23
C TYR A 333 3.25 -49.75 -8.65
N GLY A 334 2.15 -49.16 -8.20
CA GLY A 334 0.93 -49.83 -7.77
C GLY A 334 0.00 -50.12 -8.96
N TYR A 335 -0.64 -51.29 -8.96
CA TYR A 335 -1.61 -51.67 -9.98
C TYR A 335 -2.66 -52.67 -9.45
N TYR A 336 -3.81 -52.73 -10.11
CA TYR A 336 -4.75 -53.86 -9.98
C TYR A 336 -5.12 -54.40 -11.35
N LYS A 337 -5.68 -55.62 -11.41
CA LYS A 337 -6.13 -56.21 -12.68
C LYS A 337 -7.61 -55.94 -12.90
N LYS A 338 -7.95 -55.37 -14.05
CA LYS A 338 -9.33 -55.22 -14.54
C LYS A 338 -9.41 -55.85 -15.92
N ASP A 339 -10.30 -56.83 -16.09
CA ASP A 339 -10.49 -57.54 -17.37
C ASP A 339 -9.17 -58.12 -17.95
N GLY A 340 -8.28 -58.59 -17.07
CA GLY A 340 -6.97 -59.14 -17.44
C GLY A 340 -5.88 -58.09 -17.74
N LYS A 341 -6.22 -56.79 -17.82
CA LYS A 341 -5.27 -55.69 -18.01
C LYS A 341 -4.80 -55.12 -16.67
N GLU A 342 -3.52 -54.81 -16.57
CA GLU A 342 -2.98 -54.04 -15.44
C GLU A 342 -3.39 -52.58 -15.56
N MET A 343 -4.02 -52.05 -14.51
CA MET A 343 -4.40 -50.65 -14.36
C MET A 343 -3.57 -50.04 -13.23
N LEU A 344 -2.85 -48.95 -13.52
CA LEU A 344 -2.09 -48.21 -12.53
C LEU A 344 -3.02 -47.61 -11.48
N HIS A 345 -2.69 -47.85 -10.22
CA HIS A 345 -3.48 -47.39 -9.08
C HIS A 345 -2.60 -47.28 -7.83
N GLY A 346 -2.68 -46.14 -7.14
CA GLY A 346 -1.80 -45.78 -6.03
C GLY A 346 -0.44 -45.26 -6.51
N LYS A 347 0.63 -45.61 -5.79
CA LYS A 347 1.96 -45.04 -5.99
C LYS A 347 2.56 -45.29 -7.39
N TYR A 348 3.33 -44.33 -7.89
CA TYR A 348 4.17 -44.50 -9.07
C TYR A 348 5.49 -43.74 -8.89
N MET A 349 6.60 -44.47 -8.93
CA MET A 349 7.95 -43.97 -8.66
C MET A 349 8.87 -44.37 -9.80
N THR A 350 9.76 -43.47 -10.24
CA THR A 350 10.87 -43.81 -11.15
C THR A 350 12.18 -43.33 -10.57
N TYR A 351 13.27 -43.95 -11.01
CA TYR A 351 14.63 -43.72 -10.51
C TYR A 351 15.60 -43.55 -11.67
N HIS A 352 16.60 -42.69 -11.48
CA HIS A 352 17.68 -42.47 -12.45
C HIS A 352 18.56 -43.71 -12.52
N CYS A 353 18.60 -44.40 -13.65
CA CYS A 353 19.43 -45.62 -13.77
C CYS A 353 20.94 -45.37 -13.58
N SER A 354 21.39 -44.13 -13.82
CA SER A 354 22.78 -43.67 -13.67
C SER A 354 23.29 -43.73 -12.23
N ASN A 355 22.42 -43.51 -11.22
CA ASN A 355 22.83 -43.48 -9.82
C ASN A 355 21.82 -44.10 -8.81
N GLY A 356 20.63 -44.48 -9.26
CA GLY A 356 19.55 -45.05 -8.44
C GLY A 356 18.77 -44.03 -7.61
N GLN A 357 19.04 -42.74 -7.77
CA GLN A 357 18.30 -41.69 -7.07
C GLN A 357 16.89 -41.54 -7.63
N LEU A 358 15.96 -41.08 -6.79
CA LEU A 358 14.58 -40.85 -7.18
C LEU A 358 14.52 -39.82 -8.32
N ALA A 359 13.87 -40.16 -9.42
CA ALA A 359 13.68 -39.29 -10.58
C ALA A 359 12.27 -38.70 -10.63
N PHE A 360 11.28 -39.48 -10.22
CA PHE A 360 9.88 -39.06 -10.18
C PHE A 360 9.12 -39.79 -9.09
N ARG A 361 8.17 -39.10 -8.47
CA ARG A 361 7.14 -39.71 -7.62
C ARG A 361 5.78 -39.07 -7.87
N GLY A 362 4.74 -39.88 -7.93
CA GLY A 362 3.37 -39.42 -8.11
C GLY A 362 2.37 -40.54 -7.84
N GLN A 363 1.12 -40.33 -8.20
CA GLN A 363 0.04 -41.29 -8.01
C GLN A 363 -0.83 -41.44 -9.24
N TYR A 364 -1.44 -42.60 -9.34
CA TYR A 364 -2.44 -42.92 -10.35
C TYR A 364 -3.72 -43.42 -9.71
N ARG A 365 -4.86 -43.10 -10.29
CA ARG A 365 -6.15 -43.71 -10.02
C ARG A 365 -6.73 -44.17 -11.33
N ASP A 366 -6.92 -45.48 -11.47
CA ASP A 366 -7.48 -46.09 -12.68
C ASP A 366 -6.78 -45.60 -13.98
N ASP A 367 -5.45 -45.72 -14.05
CA ASP A 367 -4.57 -45.23 -15.15
C ASP A 367 -4.48 -43.70 -15.34
N GLN A 368 -5.14 -42.89 -14.52
CA GLN A 368 -5.04 -41.42 -14.57
C GLN A 368 -4.13 -40.87 -13.47
N PRO A 369 -3.19 -39.95 -13.76
CA PRO A 369 -2.40 -39.31 -12.73
C PRO A 369 -3.30 -38.46 -11.81
N VAL A 370 -3.12 -38.60 -10.50
CA VAL A 370 -3.86 -37.88 -9.46
C VAL A 370 -2.92 -37.33 -8.40
N GLY A 371 -3.41 -36.36 -7.63
CA GLY A 371 -2.69 -35.70 -6.56
C GLY A 371 -1.46 -34.95 -7.05
N LEU A 372 -0.56 -34.72 -6.11
CA LEU A 372 0.74 -34.14 -6.41
C LEU A 372 1.71 -35.16 -7.00
N ALA A 373 2.53 -34.69 -7.92
CA ALA A 373 3.68 -35.40 -8.45
C ALA A 373 4.92 -34.51 -8.42
N GLU A 374 6.09 -35.11 -8.25
CA GLU A 374 7.36 -34.40 -8.20
C GLU A 374 8.40 -35.09 -9.07
N SER A 375 9.20 -34.27 -9.74
CA SER A 375 10.34 -34.72 -10.54
C SER A 375 11.63 -34.17 -9.96
N PHE A 376 12.70 -34.95 -10.03
CA PHE A 376 14.02 -34.61 -9.49
C PHE A 376 15.10 -34.83 -10.55
N ASP A 377 16.14 -34.01 -10.51
CA ASP A 377 17.34 -34.23 -11.30
C ASP A 377 18.23 -35.34 -10.71
N GLU A 378 19.35 -35.65 -11.38
CA GLU A 378 20.25 -36.72 -10.96
C GLU A 378 20.96 -36.45 -9.62
N ASP A 379 20.98 -35.23 -9.09
CA ASP A 379 21.50 -35.00 -7.72
C ASP A 379 20.38 -34.90 -6.68
N GLY A 380 19.14 -35.24 -7.05
CA GLY A 380 17.99 -35.23 -6.16
C GLY A 380 17.41 -33.85 -5.91
N LYS A 381 17.74 -32.82 -6.71
CA LYS A 381 17.07 -31.51 -6.59
C LYS A 381 15.72 -31.52 -7.29
N PRO A 382 14.69 -30.91 -6.69
CA PRO A 382 13.37 -30.84 -7.32
C PRO A 382 13.45 -30.00 -8.58
N THR A 383 12.87 -30.48 -9.67
CA THR A 383 12.76 -29.77 -10.95
C THR A 383 11.34 -29.34 -11.24
N ASN A 384 10.35 -30.16 -10.86
CA ASN A 384 8.93 -29.87 -11.04
C ASN A 384 8.10 -30.40 -9.87
N ILE A 385 7.06 -29.66 -9.49
CA ILE A 385 5.96 -30.12 -8.65
C ILE A 385 4.68 -29.87 -9.45
N THR A 386 3.93 -30.93 -9.74
CA THR A 386 2.69 -30.88 -10.51
C THR A 386 1.51 -31.19 -9.59
N ASP A 387 0.47 -30.37 -9.66
CA ASP A 387 -0.85 -30.65 -9.09
C ASP A 387 -1.79 -31.02 -10.23
N ASN A 388 -2.16 -32.30 -10.31
CA ASN A 388 -2.95 -32.82 -11.43
C ASN A 388 -4.41 -32.35 -11.37
N GLU A 389 -4.98 -32.18 -10.18
CA GLU A 389 -6.34 -31.68 -9.98
C GLU A 389 -6.45 -30.19 -10.28
N ALA A 390 -5.54 -29.38 -9.73
CA ALA A 390 -5.51 -27.94 -9.97
C ALA A 390 -4.88 -27.58 -11.34
N LYS A 391 -4.31 -28.57 -12.03
CA LYS A 391 -3.57 -28.42 -13.29
C LYS A 391 -2.48 -27.36 -13.19
N THR A 392 -1.79 -27.33 -12.05
CA THR A 392 -0.69 -26.40 -11.80
C THR A 392 0.65 -27.10 -11.84
N VAL A 393 1.69 -26.36 -12.26
CA VAL A 393 3.07 -26.84 -12.24
C VAL A 393 3.96 -25.76 -11.64
N VAL A 394 4.77 -26.13 -10.65
CA VAL A 394 5.87 -25.32 -10.12
C VAL A 394 7.18 -25.91 -10.64
N ARG A 395 7.86 -25.18 -11.50
CA ARG A 395 9.16 -25.53 -12.07
C ARG A 395 10.27 -24.79 -11.35
N TYR A 396 11.35 -25.51 -11.05
CA TYR A 396 12.57 -24.98 -10.47
C TYR A 396 13.69 -25.09 -11.50
N ASP A 397 14.33 -23.97 -11.80
CA ASP A 397 15.54 -23.94 -12.63
C ASP A 397 16.74 -23.56 -11.76
N TYR A 398 17.90 -24.13 -12.07
CA TYR A 398 19.15 -23.90 -11.34
C TYR A 398 20.22 -23.38 -12.29
N TYR A 399 21.19 -22.67 -11.74
CA TYR A 399 22.45 -22.36 -12.41
C TYR A 399 23.37 -23.59 -12.44
N ASP A 400 24.43 -23.54 -13.26
CA ASP A 400 25.48 -24.56 -13.29
C ASP A 400 26.17 -24.72 -11.91
N SER A 401 26.22 -23.63 -11.13
CA SER A 401 26.65 -23.63 -9.72
C SER A 401 25.70 -24.36 -8.76
N ARG A 402 24.60 -24.91 -9.29
CA ARG A 402 23.49 -25.55 -8.56
C ARG A 402 22.70 -24.60 -7.64
N GLN A 403 22.94 -23.29 -7.68
CA GLN A 403 22.07 -22.33 -6.99
C GLN A 403 20.74 -22.14 -7.72
N LEU A 404 19.67 -21.88 -6.96
CA LEU A 404 18.34 -21.64 -7.53
C LEU A 404 18.37 -20.40 -8.42
N LYS A 405 17.85 -20.54 -9.64
CA LYS A 405 17.81 -19.49 -10.66
C LYS A 405 16.42 -18.89 -10.78
N SER A 406 15.40 -19.74 -10.85
CA SER A 406 14.01 -19.29 -10.94
C SER A 406 13.02 -20.32 -10.41
N VAL A 407 11.88 -19.81 -9.94
CA VAL A 407 10.68 -20.59 -9.64
C VAL A 407 9.57 -20.09 -10.54
N VAL A 408 9.11 -20.96 -11.44
CA VAL A 408 8.07 -20.67 -12.42
C VAL A 408 6.81 -21.44 -12.08
N ARG A 409 5.68 -20.75 -11.95
CA ARG A 409 4.38 -21.31 -11.60
C ARG A 409 3.42 -21.18 -12.77
N THR A 410 2.82 -22.27 -13.21
CA THR A 410 1.83 -22.30 -14.29
C THR A 410 0.54 -22.95 -13.85
N ARG A 411 -0.57 -22.58 -14.51
CA ARG A 411 -1.87 -23.22 -14.42
C ARG A 411 -2.42 -23.39 -15.84
N ASP A 412 -2.87 -24.59 -16.18
CA ASP A 412 -3.31 -24.93 -17.54
C ASP A 412 -2.26 -24.57 -18.61
N GLY A 413 -0.98 -24.76 -18.28
CA GLY A 413 0.15 -24.46 -19.16
C GLY A 413 0.52 -22.97 -19.30
N LYS A 414 -0.19 -22.05 -18.64
CA LYS A 414 0.07 -20.60 -18.67
C LYS A 414 0.63 -20.10 -17.35
N LYS A 415 1.51 -19.09 -17.35
CA LYS A 415 2.05 -18.51 -16.11
C LYS A 415 0.92 -18.01 -15.21
N HIS A 416 0.97 -18.38 -13.94
CA HIS A 416 -0.01 -18.04 -12.93
C HIS A 416 0.65 -17.89 -11.58
N GLY A 417 0.19 -16.92 -10.78
CA GLY A 417 0.77 -16.62 -9.48
C GLY A 417 2.15 -15.95 -9.58
N LEU A 418 2.83 -15.90 -8.44
CA LEU A 418 4.13 -15.23 -8.31
C LEU A 418 5.23 -16.05 -8.99
N GLN A 419 6.04 -15.39 -9.80
CA GLN A 419 7.25 -15.93 -10.42
C GLN A 419 8.44 -15.29 -9.73
N GLU A 420 9.50 -16.05 -9.49
CA GLU A 420 10.65 -15.58 -8.72
C GLU A 420 11.93 -15.87 -9.51
N SER A 421 12.85 -14.92 -9.51
CA SER A 421 14.19 -15.09 -10.09
C SER A 421 15.24 -14.62 -9.10
N TYR A 422 16.42 -15.24 -9.17
CA TYR A 422 17.52 -15.04 -8.24
C TYR A 422 18.82 -14.80 -9.01
N TYR A 423 19.73 -14.05 -8.41
CA TYR A 423 21.09 -13.88 -8.91
C TYR A 423 21.93 -15.16 -8.68
N PRO A 424 23.06 -15.35 -9.38
CA PRO A 424 23.99 -16.45 -9.12
C PRO A 424 24.59 -16.45 -7.70
N SER A 425 24.45 -15.35 -6.96
CA SER A 425 24.77 -15.24 -5.53
C SER A 425 23.68 -15.78 -4.58
N GLY A 426 22.52 -16.15 -5.11
CA GLY A 426 21.36 -16.64 -4.37
C GLY A 426 20.45 -15.52 -3.85
N ARG A 427 20.82 -14.26 -4.06
CA ARG A 427 19.99 -13.11 -3.69
C ARG A 427 18.81 -12.95 -4.64
N LYS A 428 17.66 -12.54 -4.10
CA LYS A 428 16.45 -12.32 -4.91
C LYS A 428 16.72 -11.23 -5.94
N MET A 429 16.36 -11.48 -7.20
CA MET A 429 16.51 -10.54 -8.31
C MET A 429 15.18 -9.86 -8.60
N ASN A 430 14.11 -10.64 -8.71
CA ASN A 430 12.77 -10.11 -8.90
C ASN A 430 11.68 -11.09 -8.48
N GLU A 431 10.50 -10.52 -8.25
CA GLU A 431 9.24 -11.24 -8.15
C GLU A 431 8.18 -10.54 -9.01
N ASN A 432 7.45 -11.35 -9.79
CA ASN A 432 6.47 -10.88 -10.75
C ASN A 432 5.20 -11.71 -10.61
N GLY A 433 4.06 -11.09 -10.31
CA GLY A 433 2.77 -11.78 -10.36
C GLY A 433 2.26 -11.95 -11.79
N TYR A 434 1.61 -13.08 -12.08
CA TYR A 434 0.99 -13.36 -13.37
C TYR A 434 -0.40 -14.00 -13.22
N GLU A 435 -1.26 -13.75 -14.20
CA GLU A 435 -2.53 -14.44 -14.41
C GLU A 435 -2.67 -14.75 -15.90
N ALA A 436 -2.72 -16.03 -16.26
CA ALA A 436 -2.83 -16.51 -17.64
C ALA A 436 -1.83 -15.84 -18.60
N ASP A 437 -0.53 -15.91 -18.28
CA ASP A 437 0.61 -15.29 -19.00
C ASP A 437 0.70 -13.75 -18.95
N GLN A 438 -0.31 -13.06 -18.41
CA GLN A 438 -0.32 -11.60 -18.28
C GLN A 438 0.18 -11.17 -16.90
N GLN A 439 1.02 -10.14 -16.85
CA GLN A 439 1.57 -9.61 -15.59
C GLN A 439 0.43 -8.98 -14.75
N SER A 440 0.26 -9.45 -13.52
CA SER A 440 -0.85 -9.08 -12.65
C SER A 440 -0.44 -9.18 -11.18
N GLY A 441 -0.84 -8.20 -10.38
CA GLY A 441 -0.54 -8.16 -8.96
C GLY A 441 0.82 -7.52 -8.67
N LYS A 442 1.48 -8.00 -7.61
CA LYS A 442 2.70 -7.40 -7.08
C LYS A 442 3.87 -7.55 -8.06
N TYR A 443 4.65 -6.48 -8.18
CA TYR A 443 5.95 -6.45 -8.83
C TYR A 443 6.99 -5.89 -7.86
N ALA A 444 8.13 -6.56 -7.76
CA ALA A 444 9.31 -6.04 -7.07
C ALA A 444 10.59 -6.58 -7.69
N ALA A 445 11.62 -5.74 -7.74
CA ALA A 445 12.97 -6.11 -8.15
C ALA A 445 13.99 -5.55 -7.16
N TRP A 446 15.14 -6.23 -7.09
CA TRP A 446 16.25 -5.90 -6.22
C TRP A 446 17.54 -5.87 -7.04
N TRP A 447 18.47 -5.02 -6.62
CA TRP A 447 19.85 -5.08 -7.06
C TRP A 447 20.56 -6.25 -6.40
N GLU A 448 21.66 -6.73 -7.00
CA GLU A 448 22.42 -7.86 -6.43
C GLU A 448 23.01 -7.54 -5.05
N ASN A 449 23.21 -6.26 -4.73
CA ASN A 449 23.64 -5.86 -3.39
C ASN A 449 22.54 -6.03 -2.31
N GLY A 450 21.30 -6.37 -2.69
CA GLY A 450 20.15 -6.59 -1.81
C GLY A 450 19.23 -5.37 -1.65
N ASN A 451 19.62 -4.21 -2.16
CA ASN A 451 18.77 -3.01 -2.13
C ASN A 451 17.60 -3.17 -3.11
N GLN A 452 16.43 -2.64 -2.74
CA GLN A 452 15.29 -2.57 -3.66
C GLN A 452 15.71 -1.80 -4.92
N ALA A 453 15.37 -2.31 -6.10
CA ALA A 453 15.58 -1.63 -7.38
C ALA A 453 14.28 -0.99 -7.88
N SER A 454 13.16 -1.71 -7.74
CA SER A 454 11.85 -1.19 -8.12
C SER A 454 10.72 -1.93 -7.42
N THR A 455 9.56 -1.29 -7.32
CA THR A 455 8.33 -1.90 -6.81
C THR A 455 7.12 -1.29 -7.49
N GLY A 456 6.03 -2.05 -7.58
CA GLY A 456 4.75 -1.57 -8.08
C GLY A 456 3.68 -2.65 -8.10
N PHE A 457 2.57 -2.34 -8.77
CA PHE A 457 1.44 -3.24 -8.92
C PHE A 457 0.89 -3.17 -10.35
N TYR A 458 0.63 -4.33 -10.94
CA TYR A 458 0.02 -4.46 -12.25
C TYR A 458 -1.43 -4.89 -12.12
N LYS A 459 -2.31 -4.30 -12.94
CA LYS A 459 -3.72 -4.65 -13.02
C LYS A 459 -4.02 -5.12 -14.43
N LEU A 460 -4.84 -6.16 -14.56
CA LEU A 460 -5.37 -6.57 -15.85
C LEU A 460 -6.60 -5.73 -16.21
N ILE A 461 -6.60 -5.17 -17.41
CA ILE A 461 -7.75 -4.47 -17.98
C ILE A 461 -8.23 -5.23 -19.20
N ARG A 462 -9.53 -5.54 -19.23
CA ARG A 462 -10.17 -6.20 -20.37
C ARG A 462 -10.31 -5.21 -21.52
N HIS A 463 -9.74 -5.55 -22.67
CA HIS A 463 -9.92 -4.82 -23.92
C HIS A 463 -11.31 -5.12 -24.51
N PRO A 464 -11.95 -4.20 -25.25
CA PRO A 464 -13.23 -4.44 -25.93
C PRO A 464 -13.21 -5.69 -26.83
N GLU A 465 -12.06 -5.96 -27.45
CA GLU A 465 -11.81 -7.14 -28.31
C GLU A 465 -11.67 -8.46 -27.53
N GLY A 466 -11.82 -8.44 -26.20
CA GLY A 466 -11.95 -9.64 -25.37
C GLY A 466 -10.67 -10.17 -24.73
N TYR A 467 -9.50 -9.63 -25.07
CA TYR A 467 -8.22 -9.95 -24.41
C TYR A 467 -7.94 -9.05 -23.20
N TYR A 468 -6.93 -9.38 -22.39
CA TYR A 468 -6.53 -8.62 -21.21
C TYR A 468 -5.15 -7.98 -21.42
N ASN A 469 -5.00 -6.73 -21.00
CA ASN A 469 -3.74 -6.00 -20.99
C ASN A 469 -3.23 -5.80 -19.57
N SER A 470 -1.93 -6.01 -19.39
CA SER A 470 -1.22 -5.73 -18.15
C SER A 470 -0.86 -4.25 -18.09
N VAL A 471 -1.41 -3.51 -17.12
CA VAL A 471 -1.13 -2.08 -16.96
C VAL A 471 -0.64 -1.74 -15.56
N LYS A 472 0.23 -0.73 -15.44
CA LYS A 472 0.65 -0.19 -14.14
C LYS A 472 -0.55 0.41 -13.40
N HIS A 473 -0.67 0.13 -12.10
CA HIS A 473 -1.72 0.69 -11.25
C HIS A 473 -1.16 0.94 -9.83
N GLY A 474 -1.54 2.05 -9.21
CA GLY A 474 -0.96 2.49 -7.94
C GLY A 474 0.46 3.06 -8.08
N THR A 475 1.17 3.15 -6.96
CA THR A 475 2.50 3.80 -6.90
C THR A 475 3.60 2.84 -7.33
N PHE A 476 4.36 3.26 -8.34
CA PHE A 476 5.63 2.66 -8.72
C PHE A 476 6.77 3.49 -8.13
N LYS A 477 7.78 2.78 -7.60
CA LYS A 477 9.02 3.40 -7.13
C LYS A 477 10.20 2.72 -7.79
N GLU A 478 11.18 3.52 -8.17
CA GLU A 478 12.48 3.10 -8.71
C GLU A 478 13.57 3.68 -7.82
N TYR A 479 14.56 2.86 -7.51
CA TYR A 479 15.64 3.17 -6.59
C TYR A 479 16.98 2.94 -7.29
N GLN A 480 17.94 3.77 -6.92
CA GLN A 480 19.33 3.60 -7.34
C GLN A 480 19.95 2.41 -6.60
N GLU A 481 21.09 1.92 -7.11
CA GLU A 481 21.80 0.79 -6.51
C GLU A 481 22.20 1.05 -5.05
N ASN A 482 22.47 2.30 -4.67
CA ASN A 482 22.76 2.69 -3.29
C ASN A 482 21.53 2.75 -2.36
N GLY A 483 20.33 2.42 -2.87
CA GLY A 483 19.06 2.44 -2.12
C GLY A 483 18.34 3.79 -2.12
N ALA A 484 18.93 4.86 -2.68
CA ALA A 484 18.28 6.16 -2.77
C ALA A 484 17.10 6.12 -3.76
N LEU A 485 15.97 6.73 -3.39
CA LEU A 485 14.81 6.85 -4.27
C LEU A 485 15.20 7.67 -5.50
N GLN A 486 15.00 7.10 -6.69
CA GLN A 486 15.28 7.75 -7.97
C GLN A 486 14.01 8.36 -8.57
N ARG A 487 12.89 7.64 -8.46
CA ARG A 487 11.61 8.03 -9.04
C ARG A 487 10.45 7.43 -8.26
N GLU A 488 9.38 8.20 -8.12
CA GLU A 488 8.10 7.78 -7.57
C GLU A 488 6.99 8.32 -8.48
N GLU A 489 6.11 7.44 -8.97
CA GLU A 489 5.03 7.81 -9.88
C GLU A 489 3.80 6.96 -9.62
N THR A 490 2.64 7.60 -9.52
CA THR A 490 1.37 6.89 -9.35
C THR A 490 0.66 6.73 -10.69
N TYR A 491 0.09 5.55 -10.92
CA TYR A 491 -0.65 5.21 -12.12
C TYR A 491 -2.09 4.84 -11.80
N MET A 492 -3.02 5.23 -12.66
CA MET A 492 -4.38 4.73 -12.70
C MET A 492 -4.61 4.08 -14.05
N ASP A 493 -4.77 2.75 -14.04
CA ASP A 493 -5.13 1.98 -15.22
C ASP A 493 -4.18 2.22 -16.42
N GLY A 494 -2.88 2.24 -16.13
CA GLY A 494 -1.79 2.43 -17.09
C GLY A 494 -1.40 3.89 -17.34
N ASN A 495 -2.22 4.85 -16.92
CA ASN A 495 -1.95 6.27 -17.14
C ASN A 495 -1.41 6.94 -15.86
N PRO A 496 -0.39 7.81 -15.96
CA PRO A 496 0.07 8.58 -14.81
C PRO A 496 -1.07 9.38 -14.17
N SER A 497 -1.28 9.20 -12.87
CA SER A 497 -2.35 9.81 -12.10
C SER A 497 -1.98 9.88 -10.62
N GLY A 498 -1.86 11.08 -10.08
CA GLY A 498 -1.36 11.37 -8.73
C GLY A 498 0.09 11.85 -8.71
N ILE A 499 0.78 11.61 -7.61
CA ILE A 499 2.13 12.14 -7.33
C ILE A 499 3.15 11.64 -8.34
N PHE A 500 4.00 12.57 -8.78
CA PHE A 500 5.24 12.31 -9.50
C PHE A 500 6.41 13.00 -8.81
N ARG A 501 7.50 12.25 -8.58
CA ARG A 501 8.77 12.76 -8.06
C ARG A 501 9.93 12.08 -8.75
N ARG A 502 10.98 12.83 -9.02
CA ARG A 502 12.25 12.32 -9.53
C ARG A 502 13.40 12.99 -8.81
N TYR A 503 14.48 12.26 -8.61
CA TYR A 503 15.62 12.68 -7.80
C TYR A 503 16.93 12.56 -8.59
N TYR A 504 17.90 13.40 -8.23
CA TYR A 504 19.28 13.31 -8.70
C TYR A 504 20.02 12.11 -8.10
N LYS A 505 21.20 11.79 -8.65
CA LYS A 505 22.08 10.73 -8.12
C LYS A 505 22.47 10.97 -6.65
N ASN A 506 22.58 12.23 -6.25
CA ASN A 506 22.88 12.63 -4.87
C ASN A 506 21.67 12.59 -3.92
N GLY A 507 20.49 12.16 -4.39
CA GLY A 507 19.25 12.05 -3.60
C GLY A 507 18.47 13.36 -3.44
N LYS A 508 18.95 14.50 -3.95
CA LYS A 508 18.17 15.75 -3.97
C LYS A 508 17.04 15.65 -4.99
N LEU A 509 15.92 16.30 -4.68
CA LEU A 509 14.76 16.35 -5.57
C LEU A 509 15.16 17.04 -6.89
N LEU A 510 14.88 16.41 -8.02
CA LEU A 510 15.12 16.95 -9.36
C LEU A 510 13.84 17.61 -9.88
N GLU A 511 12.71 16.94 -9.73
CA GLU A 511 11.40 17.46 -10.11
C GLU A 511 10.28 16.79 -9.34
N GLU A 512 9.20 17.52 -9.15
CA GLU A 512 7.96 17.01 -8.56
C GLU A 512 6.74 17.68 -9.20
N GLY A 513 5.63 16.97 -9.15
CA GLY A 513 4.35 17.48 -9.58
C GLY A 513 3.25 16.44 -9.42
N GLU A 514 2.13 16.71 -10.07
CA GLU A 514 1.00 15.80 -10.11
C GLU A 514 0.53 15.61 -11.54
N TYR A 515 0.12 14.39 -11.86
CA TYR A 515 -0.63 14.08 -13.06
C TYR A 515 -2.10 13.85 -12.73
N LYS A 516 -2.99 14.25 -13.64
CA LYS A 516 -4.38 13.82 -13.64
C LYS A 516 -4.68 13.12 -14.95
N THR A 517 -5.21 11.90 -14.84
CA THR A 517 -5.73 11.19 -16.01
C THR A 517 -7.17 11.62 -16.28
N GLU A 518 -7.42 12.16 -17.47
CA GLU A 518 -8.76 12.43 -18.00
C GLU A 518 -8.83 11.88 -19.43
N ASN A 519 -9.92 11.18 -19.78
CA ASN A 519 -10.11 10.58 -21.11
C ASN A 519 -8.91 9.73 -21.59
N ASN A 520 -8.34 8.90 -20.72
CA ASN A 520 -7.14 8.09 -20.98
C ASN A 520 -5.90 8.88 -21.41
N ARG A 521 -5.79 10.15 -20.97
CA ARG A 521 -4.59 10.97 -21.17
C ARG A 521 -4.14 11.56 -19.85
N ALA A 522 -2.87 11.35 -19.52
CA ALA A 522 -2.23 12.00 -18.38
C ALA A 522 -1.90 13.46 -18.74
N ASN A 523 -2.40 14.38 -17.94
CA ASN A 523 -2.09 15.80 -18.04
C ASN A 523 -1.36 16.23 -16.77
N LYS A 524 -0.32 17.06 -16.89
CA LYS A 524 0.29 17.75 -15.75
C LYS A 524 -0.77 18.64 -15.11
N THR A 525 -0.94 18.54 -13.79
CA THR A 525 -1.87 19.39 -13.03
C THR A 525 -1.16 20.02 -11.84
N GLY A 526 -1.63 21.20 -11.44
CA GLY A 526 -1.12 21.92 -10.29
C GLY A 526 0.25 22.56 -10.55
N VAL A 527 1.09 22.57 -9.53
CA VAL A 527 2.40 23.21 -9.57
C VAL A 527 3.49 22.18 -9.79
N TRP A 528 4.17 22.30 -10.91
CA TRP A 528 5.35 21.51 -11.24
C TRP A 528 6.60 22.26 -10.81
N ARG A 529 7.49 21.61 -10.07
CA ARG A 529 8.75 22.21 -9.60
C ARG A 529 9.92 21.43 -10.14
N TYR A 530 10.96 22.16 -10.51
CA TYR A 530 12.23 21.67 -10.97
C TYR A 530 13.32 22.33 -10.15
N TYR A 531 14.33 21.57 -9.78
CA TYR A 531 15.38 21.99 -8.88
C TYR A 531 16.74 21.81 -9.56
N TYR A 532 17.73 22.59 -9.15
CA TYR A 532 19.12 22.34 -9.53
C TYR A 532 19.71 21.22 -8.67
N GLU A 533 20.74 20.55 -9.16
CA GLU A 533 21.48 19.55 -8.39
C GLU A 533 22.14 20.13 -7.12
N SER A 534 22.45 21.43 -7.12
CA SER A 534 22.94 22.16 -5.95
C SER A 534 21.87 22.30 -4.85
N GLY A 535 20.57 22.20 -5.17
CA GLY A 535 19.45 22.28 -4.22
C GLY A 535 18.51 23.50 -4.34
N PRO A 536 18.93 24.68 -4.83
CA PRO A 536 18.01 25.78 -5.12
C PRO A 536 16.95 25.38 -6.15
N LYS A 537 15.78 26.04 -6.10
CA LYS A 537 14.77 25.90 -7.15
C LYS A 537 15.38 26.36 -8.47
N LYS A 538 15.10 25.63 -9.54
CA LYS A 538 15.49 25.97 -10.91
C LYS A 538 14.33 26.62 -11.64
N ARG A 539 13.16 26.01 -11.55
CA ARG A 539 11.97 26.45 -12.27
C ARG A 539 10.69 25.95 -11.62
N GLN A 540 9.61 26.68 -11.82
CA GLN A 540 8.26 26.28 -11.47
C GLN A 540 7.34 26.56 -12.66
N GLU A 541 6.57 25.54 -13.04
CA GLU A 541 5.51 25.64 -14.03
C GLU A 541 4.16 25.57 -13.30
N VAL A 542 3.30 26.55 -13.57
CA VAL A 542 1.91 26.54 -13.12
C VAL A 542 1.06 26.23 -14.34
N GLY A 543 0.50 25.01 -14.37
CA GLY A 543 -0.34 24.52 -15.46
C GLY A 543 -1.71 24.10 -14.93
N GLY A 544 -2.76 24.80 -15.35
CA GLY A 544 -4.14 24.48 -14.98
C GLY A 544 -5.08 24.66 -16.16
N LYS A 545 -5.93 23.66 -16.41
CA LYS A 545 -7.09 23.74 -17.30
C LYS A 545 -8.32 24.04 -16.44
N TYR A 546 -8.94 25.19 -16.64
CA TYR A 546 -10.19 25.55 -15.97
C TYR A 546 -11.36 25.39 -16.95
N PRO A 547 -12.37 24.57 -16.66
CA PRO A 547 -13.60 24.57 -17.44
C PRO A 547 -14.38 25.86 -17.15
N GLN A 548 -14.67 26.66 -18.18
CA GLN A 548 -15.72 27.67 -18.15
C GLN A 548 -16.87 27.29 -19.09
N SER A 549 -18.05 27.87 -18.87
CA SER A 549 -19.28 27.64 -19.62
C SER A 549 -19.19 27.89 -21.14
N TYR A 550 -18.09 28.49 -21.63
CA TYR A 550 -17.84 28.77 -23.04
C TYR A 550 -16.44 28.34 -23.55
N GLY A 551 -15.67 27.54 -22.80
CA GLY A 551 -14.34 27.07 -23.24
C GLY A 551 -13.39 26.69 -22.09
N VAL A 552 -12.28 26.03 -22.43
CA VAL A 552 -11.20 25.68 -21.48
C VAL A 552 -10.12 26.76 -21.55
N ILE A 553 -9.95 27.53 -20.47
CA ILE A 553 -8.82 28.46 -20.34
C ILE A 553 -7.62 27.66 -19.83
N THR A 554 -6.49 27.74 -20.53
CA THR A 554 -5.22 27.14 -20.08
C THR A 554 -4.32 28.27 -19.59
N TYR A 555 -3.98 28.27 -18.29
CA TYR A 555 -2.97 29.18 -17.76
C TYR A 555 -1.64 28.43 -17.71
N GLU A 556 -0.66 28.94 -18.45
CA GLU A 556 0.73 28.49 -18.39
C GLU A 556 1.57 29.67 -17.92
N GLY A 557 2.08 29.60 -16.69
CA GLY A 557 3.03 30.57 -16.16
C GLY A 557 4.33 29.87 -15.77
N GLU A 558 5.47 30.45 -16.17
CA GLU A 558 6.80 29.91 -15.90
C GLU A 558 7.61 30.90 -15.05
N ILE A 559 8.06 30.43 -13.88
CA ILE A 559 8.98 31.16 -13.01
C ILE A 559 10.31 30.40 -13.02
N GLU A 560 11.39 31.07 -13.42
CA GLU A 560 12.75 30.52 -13.39
C GLU A 560 13.56 31.20 -12.31
N TRP A 561 14.45 30.45 -11.68
CA TRP A 561 15.48 30.94 -10.78
C TRP A 561 16.85 30.63 -11.36
N ASP A 562 17.79 31.56 -11.28
CA ASP A 562 19.20 31.25 -11.53
C ASP A 562 19.83 30.56 -10.29
N GLU A 563 21.08 30.08 -10.42
CA GLU A 563 21.79 29.43 -9.31
C GLU A 563 22.08 30.33 -8.12
N LYS A 564 21.96 31.66 -8.28
CA LYS A 564 22.12 32.66 -7.23
C LYS A 564 20.79 33.05 -6.56
N GLY A 565 19.67 32.48 -7.03
CA GLY A 565 18.32 32.70 -6.51
C GLY A 565 17.57 33.88 -7.13
N ASN A 566 18.11 34.51 -8.17
CA ASN A 566 17.40 35.60 -8.87
C ASN A 566 16.24 35.06 -9.69
N VAL A 567 15.09 35.74 -9.65
CA VAL A 567 13.84 35.29 -10.28
C VAL A 567 13.65 35.93 -11.64
N THR A 568 13.31 35.12 -12.64
CA THR A 568 12.90 35.58 -13.97
C THR A 568 11.49 35.08 -14.27
N PHE A 569 10.56 35.99 -14.58
CA PHE A 569 9.20 35.62 -14.99
C PHE A 569 9.15 35.50 -16.51
N LYS A 570 8.94 34.27 -17.02
CA LYS A 570 8.70 34.05 -18.44
C LYS A 570 7.19 34.12 -18.69
N ARG A 571 6.82 35.14 -19.47
CA ARG A 571 5.47 35.55 -19.90
C ARG A 571 4.51 34.36 -20.06
N GLY A 572 3.40 34.37 -19.32
CA GLY A 572 2.33 33.41 -19.53
C GLY A 572 1.51 33.73 -20.78
N VAL A 573 1.24 32.71 -21.61
CA VAL A 573 0.39 32.86 -22.79
C VAL A 573 -1.04 32.57 -22.38
N TYR A 574 -1.92 33.55 -22.57
CA TYR A 574 -3.36 33.37 -22.49
C TYR A 574 -3.83 32.68 -23.78
N LYS A 575 -4.40 31.48 -23.68
CA LYS A 575 -5.10 30.82 -24.80
C LYS A 575 -6.52 30.46 -24.40
#